data_AF-A0A3A6N1U8-F1
#
_entry.id   AF-A0A3A6N1U8-F1
#
_cell.length_a   1.000
_cell.length_b   1.000
_cell.length_c   1.000
_cell.angle_alpha   90.00
_cell.angle_beta   90.00
_cell.angle_gamma   90.00
#
_symmetry.space_group_name_H-M   'P 1'
#
loop_
_entity.id
_entity.type
_entity.pdbx_description
1 polymer ?
#
loop_
_entity_poly.entity_id
_entity_poly.type
_entity_poly.pdbx_seq_one_letter_code
_entity_poly.pdbx_strand_id
1 'polypeptide(L)'
;MVRGPDKRLVKLSETEADRLVRLYTEAEREILLQLNRAIAKGNKTEYLKGMLKNVQAILGDLRAGSRTWCQEAIPRVYIEGTGFADNQLKARGQKLIAGFGAIHQQAAKVLADNAYDRLDSVAQLIGRRVQDIYREYALETTRQSVIGHKTWQQVSRDFRERLAGSGITGFRDRAGRDWNMKTYADTVARTTTMEAHLQGTANRLLEHGHDLVKISTHVGACPKCVNWQGKVLSLTGKTAGYPTLDDAKAGGLFHPNCKHAYGLYIDIDAEINEAS
;
A
#
# COMPACT_ATOMS: atom_id res chain seq x y z
N MET A 1 27.85 -0.60 -11.60
CA MET A 1 26.54 -0.05 -12.02
C MET A 1 25.47 -0.68 -11.13
N VAL A 2 24.78 0.09 -10.28
CA VAL A 2 23.65 -0.46 -9.50
C VAL A 2 22.53 -0.70 -10.51
N ARG A 3 22.43 -1.93 -11.01
CA ARG A 3 21.29 -2.37 -11.84
C ARG A 3 20.02 -2.18 -10.99
N GLY A 4 18.87 -2.06 -11.66
CA GLY A 4 17.55 -1.92 -11.02
C GLY A 4 17.32 -2.90 -9.86
N PRO A 5 16.24 -2.71 -9.08
CA PRO A 5 15.95 -3.57 -7.92
C PRO A 5 16.15 -5.06 -8.25
N ASP A 6 16.75 -5.78 -7.30
CA ASP A 6 17.02 -7.22 -7.45
C ASP A 6 15.78 -7.94 -7.98
N LYS A 7 15.94 -8.82 -8.98
CA LYS A 7 14.85 -9.63 -9.54
C LYS A 7 14.10 -10.38 -8.43
N ARG A 8 14.79 -10.76 -7.36
CA ARG A 8 14.20 -11.38 -6.17
C ARG A 8 13.21 -10.46 -5.47
N LEU A 9 13.56 -9.18 -5.25
CA LEU A 9 12.67 -8.18 -4.66
C LEU A 9 11.44 -7.96 -5.52
N VAL A 10 11.61 -7.79 -6.83
CA VAL A 10 10.49 -7.55 -7.76
C VAL A 10 9.50 -8.71 -7.69
N LYS A 11 10.00 -9.95 -7.78
CA LYS A 11 9.15 -11.15 -7.71
C LYS A 11 8.43 -11.29 -6.37
N LEU A 12 9.11 -11.01 -5.26
CA LEU A 12 8.48 -11.06 -3.94
C LEU A 12 7.38 -10.00 -3.82
N SER A 13 7.67 -8.75 -4.22
CA SER A 13 6.69 -7.67 -4.19
C SER A 13 5.47 -7.96 -5.07
N GLU A 14 5.67 -8.54 -6.25
CA GLU A 14 4.57 -8.94 -7.14
C GLU A 14 3.74 -10.06 -6.52
N THR A 15 4.39 -11.06 -5.91
CA THR A 15 3.69 -12.17 -5.24
C THR A 15 2.83 -11.67 -4.08
N GLU A 16 3.36 -10.76 -3.25
CA GLU A 16 2.62 -10.19 -2.13
C GLU A 16 1.50 -9.25 -2.61
N ALA A 17 1.72 -8.50 -3.69
CA ALA A 17 0.68 -7.69 -4.32
C ALA A 17 -0.48 -8.55 -4.85
N ASP A 18 -0.17 -9.63 -5.57
CA ASP A 18 -1.19 -10.56 -6.06
C ASP A 18 -1.98 -11.20 -4.91
N ARG A 19 -1.34 -11.48 -3.77
CA ARG A 19 -2.00 -12.01 -2.58
C ARG A 19 -3.04 -11.02 -2.02
N LEU A 20 -2.67 -9.75 -1.87
CA LEU A 20 -3.59 -8.73 -1.37
C LEU A 20 -4.69 -8.41 -2.39
N VAL A 21 -4.36 -8.36 -3.67
CA VAL A 21 -5.32 -8.16 -4.77
C VAL A 21 -6.38 -9.25 -4.78
N ARG A 22 -5.99 -10.53 -4.63
CA ARG A 22 -6.96 -11.64 -4.55
C ARG A 22 -7.92 -11.47 -3.37
N LEU A 23 -7.41 -11.12 -2.19
CA LEU A 23 -8.23 -10.88 -1.01
C LEU A 23 -9.28 -9.77 -1.26
N TYR A 24 -8.85 -8.64 -1.83
CA TYR A 24 -9.74 -7.51 -2.10
C TYR A 24 -10.74 -7.80 -3.23
N THR A 25 -10.32 -8.56 -4.25
CA THR A 25 -11.19 -8.93 -5.39
C THR A 25 -12.29 -9.90 -4.94
N GLU A 26 -11.98 -10.86 -4.06
CA GLU A 26 -12.99 -11.78 -3.54
C GLU A 26 -13.98 -11.04 -2.62
N ALA A 27 -13.49 -10.19 -1.72
CA ALA A 27 -14.37 -9.38 -0.87
C ALA A 27 -15.29 -8.46 -1.70
N GLU A 28 -14.75 -7.81 -2.73
CA GLU A 28 -15.54 -7.00 -3.68
C GLU A 28 -16.65 -7.82 -4.33
N ARG A 29 -16.32 -9.00 -4.86
CA ARG A 29 -17.28 -9.92 -5.48
C ARG A 29 -18.38 -10.34 -4.51
N GLU A 30 -18.02 -10.75 -3.29
CA GLU A 30 -18.99 -11.19 -2.29
C GLU A 30 -19.93 -10.07 -1.84
N ILE A 31 -19.41 -8.85 -1.64
CA ILE A 31 -20.20 -7.66 -1.32
C ILE A 31 -21.21 -7.38 -2.44
N LEU A 32 -20.75 -7.39 -3.70
CA LEU A 32 -21.62 -7.19 -4.86
C LEU A 32 -22.73 -8.25 -4.96
N LEU A 33 -22.42 -9.51 -4.64
CA LEU A 33 -23.41 -10.59 -4.60
C LEU A 33 -24.48 -10.36 -3.53
N GLN A 34 -24.09 -9.94 -2.31
CA GLN A 34 -25.04 -9.64 -1.24
C GLN A 34 -25.98 -8.49 -1.62
N LEU A 35 -25.41 -7.44 -2.20
CA LEU A 35 -26.14 -6.25 -2.62
C LEU A 35 -27.14 -6.56 -3.75
N ASN A 36 -26.71 -7.30 -4.78
CA ASN A 36 -27.58 -7.72 -5.88
C ASN A 36 -28.73 -8.64 -5.40
N ARG A 37 -28.45 -9.55 -4.46
CA ARG A 37 -29.48 -10.43 -3.88
C ARG A 37 -30.54 -9.64 -3.12
N ALA A 38 -30.12 -8.66 -2.31
CA ALA A 38 -31.07 -7.83 -1.57
C ALA A 38 -31.99 -7.03 -2.51
N ILE A 39 -31.42 -6.48 -3.59
CA ILE A 39 -32.17 -5.68 -4.58
C ILE A 39 -33.08 -6.54 -5.45
N ALA A 40 -32.76 -7.81 -5.68
CA ALA A 40 -33.67 -8.69 -6.39
C ALA A 40 -34.96 -9.01 -5.58
N LYS A 41 -34.96 -8.79 -4.25
CA LYS A 41 -36.02 -9.25 -3.35
C LYS A 41 -37.05 -8.19 -2.96
N GLY A 42 -36.97 -6.97 -3.49
CA GLY A 42 -37.98 -5.95 -3.21
C GLY A 42 -37.78 -5.22 -1.87
N ASN A 43 -38.84 -4.61 -1.38
CA ASN A 43 -38.90 -3.88 -0.11
C ASN A 43 -39.02 -4.82 1.11
N LYS A 44 -38.34 -5.97 1.10
CA LYS A 44 -38.40 -6.94 2.20
C LYS A 44 -37.28 -6.67 3.21
N THR A 45 -37.62 -6.03 4.33
CA THR A 45 -36.67 -5.56 5.36
C THR A 45 -35.76 -6.65 5.93
N GLU A 46 -36.25 -7.90 6.04
CA GLU A 46 -35.46 -9.04 6.50
C GLU A 46 -34.23 -9.30 5.61
N TYR A 47 -34.39 -9.25 4.28
CA TYR A 47 -33.29 -9.45 3.34
C TYR A 47 -32.28 -8.30 3.39
N LEU A 48 -32.75 -7.07 3.61
CA LEU A 48 -31.88 -5.91 3.79
C LEU A 48 -31.03 -6.02 5.07
N LYS A 49 -31.64 -6.46 6.17
CA LYS A 49 -30.94 -6.74 7.43
C LYS A 49 -29.90 -7.85 7.26
N GLY A 50 -30.27 -8.94 6.58
CA GLY A 50 -29.37 -10.05 6.27
C GLY A 50 -28.18 -9.61 5.39
N MET A 51 -28.44 -8.82 4.36
CA MET A 51 -27.41 -8.24 3.50
C MET A 51 -26.43 -7.35 4.27
N LEU A 52 -26.93 -6.44 5.12
CA LEU A 52 -26.06 -5.60 5.95
C LEU A 52 -25.17 -6.44 6.86
N LYS A 53 -25.75 -7.44 7.56
CA LYS A 53 -25.01 -8.35 8.44
C LYS A 53 -23.92 -9.11 7.67
N ASN A 54 -24.25 -9.65 6.49
CA ASN A 54 -23.29 -10.41 5.68
C ASN A 54 -22.16 -9.51 5.17
N VAL A 55 -22.47 -8.31 4.68
CA VAL A 55 -21.44 -7.35 4.23
C VAL A 55 -20.54 -6.93 5.39
N GLN A 56 -21.08 -6.72 6.59
CA GLN A 56 -20.26 -6.44 7.77
C GLN A 56 -19.31 -7.59 8.13
N ALA A 57 -19.74 -8.84 7.98
CA ALA A 57 -18.87 -10.01 8.16
C ALA A 57 -17.75 -10.03 7.11
N ILE A 58 -18.07 -9.85 5.82
CA ILE A 58 -17.09 -9.81 4.72
C ILE A 58 -16.06 -8.69 4.97
N LEU A 59 -16.50 -7.50 5.40
CA LEU A 59 -15.59 -6.41 5.73
C LEU A 59 -14.75 -6.72 6.98
N GLY A 60 -15.27 -7.48 7.94
CA GLY A 60 -14.51 -7.99 9.09
C GLY A 60 -13.37 -8.91 8.63
N ASP A 61 -13.69 -9.87 7.77
CA ASP A 61 -12.71 -10.83 7.20
C ASP A 61 -11.67 -10.11 6.34
N LEU A 62 -12.09 -9.14 5.52
CA LEU A 62 -11.20 -8.29 4.73
C LEU A 62 -10.21 -7.53 5.62
N ARG A 63 -10.68 -6.95 6.74
CA ARG A 63 -9.83 -6.23 7.70
C ARG A 63 -8.87 -7.19 8.40
N ALA A 64 -9.32 -8.37 8.82
CA ALA A 64 -8.47 -9.38 9.43
C ALA A 64 -7.38 -9.86 8.46
N GLY A 65 -7.76 -10.22 7.22
CA GLY A 65 -6.83 -10.62 6.17
C GLY A 65 -5.85 -9.52 5.79
N SER A 66 -6.29 -8.27 5.76
CA SER A 66 -5.41 -7.11 5.52
C SER A 66 -4.38 -6.95 6.64
N ARG A 67 -4.79 -7.11 7.91
CA ARG A 67 -3.87 -7.09 9.06
C ARG A 67 -2.85 -8.21 8.97
N THR A 68 -3.28 -9.44 8.69
CA THR A 68 -2.37 -10.59 8.50
C THR A 68 -1.39 -10.32 7.38
N TRP A 69 -1.86 -9.84 6.22
CA TRP A 69 -0.99 -9.50 5.10
C TRP A 69 0.07 -8.47 5.51
N CYS A 70 -0.32 -7.39 6.18
CA CYS A 70 0.63 -6.36 6.66
C CYS A 70 1.65 -6.93 7.64
N GLN A 71 1.22 -7.78 8.58
CA GLN A 71 2.08 -8.36 9.61
C GLN A 71 3.05 -9.41 9.07
N GLU A 72 2.78 -9.99 7.90
CA GLU A 72 3.65 -10.99 7.27
C GLU A 72 4.50 -10.40 6.14
N ALA A 73 3.86 -9.73 5.17
CA ALA A 73 4.51 -9.27 3.95
C ALA A 73 5.54 -8.17 4.22
N ILE A 74 5.18 -7.19 5.05
CA ILE A 74 6.03 -6.02 5.29
C ILE A 74 7.30 -6.40 6.07
N PRO A 75 7.24 -7.12 7.20
CA PRO A 75 8.46 -7.59 7.87
C PRO A 75 9.32 -8.50 6.99
N ARG A 76 8.70 -9.37 6.20
CA ARG A 76 9.44 -10.23 5.26
C ARG A 76 10.21 -9.42 4.23
N VAL A 77 9.57 -8.46 3.57
CA VAL A 77 10.22 -7.63 2.55
C VAL A 77 11.25 -6.67 3.16
N TYR A 78 11.01 -6.20 4.38
CA TYR A 78 11.97 -5.41 5.13
C TYR A 78 13.27 -6.19 5.39
N ILE A 79 13.16 -7.46 5.83
CA ILE A 79 14.31 -8.34 6.06
C ILE A 79 15.05 -8.66 4.76
N GLU A 80 14.35 -8.75 3.63
CA GLU A 80 15.01 -8.86 2.32
C GLU A 80 15.84 -7.61 2.01
N GLY A 81 15.37 -6.41 2.40
CA GLY A 81 16.15 -5.17 2.31
C GLY A 81 17.40 -5.18 3.19
N THR A 82 17.32 -5.70 4.42
CA THR A 82 18.51 -5.86 5.27
C THR A 82 19.51 -6.85 4.67
N GLY A 83 19.02 -7.97 4.13
CA GLY A 83 19.84 -8.98 3.45
C GLY A 83 20.50 -8.44 2.17
N PHE A 84 19.79 -7.57 1.44
CA PHE A 84 20.34 -6.87 0.27
C PHE A 84 21.52 -5.97 0.67
N ALA A 85 21.37 -5.17 1.74
CA ALA A 85 22.45 -4.36 2.28
C ALA A 85 23.63 -5.22 2.78
N ASP A 86 23.36 -6.30 3.51
CA ASP A 86 24.40 -7.24 3.97
C ASP A 86 25.25 -7.81 2.82
N ASN A 87 24.61 -8.16 1.70
CA ASN A 87 25.31 -8.66 0.53
C ASN A 87 26.23 -7.59 -0.09
N GLN A 88 25.80 -6.33 -0.10
CA GLN A 88 26.61 -5.21 -0.59
C GLN A 88 27.80 -4.92 0.31
N LEU A 89 27.59 -4.91 1.63
CA LEU A 89 28.64 -4.72 2.63
C LEU A 89 29.70 -5.84 2.54
N LYS A 90 29.27 -7.11 2.47
CA LYS A 90 30.17 -8.26 2.28
C LYS A 90 30.97 -8.20 0.98
N ALA A 91 30.34 -7.80 -0.11
CA ALA A 91 31.01 -7.62 -1.41
C ALA A 91 32.10 -6.53 -1.37
N ARG A 92 32.09 -5.68 -0.34
CA ARG A 92 33.12 -4.66 -0.06
C ARG A 92 34.06 -5.04 1.09
N GLY A 93 34.04 -6.30 1.53
CA GLY A 93 34.92 -6.81 2.57
C GLY A 93 34.55 -6.37 3.99
N GLN A 94 33.39 -5.73 4.19
CA GLN A 94 32.97 -5.27 5.52
C GLN A 94 32.43 -6.42 6.37
N LYS A 95 32.72 -6.37 7.68
CA LYS A 95 32.20 -7.34 8.65
C LYS A 95 30.78 -6.96 9.06
N LEU A 96 29.88 -7.94 9.07
CA LEU A 96 28.50 -7.72 9.51
C LEU A 96 28.42 -7.51 11.03
N ILE A 97 27.74 -6.45 11.46
CA ILE A 97 27.44 -6.16 12.86
C ILE A 97 26.09 -6.80 13.20
N ALA A 98 26.01 -7.48 14.34
CA ALA A 98 24.78 -8.09 14.88
C ALA A 98 24.20 -7.23 16.02
N GLY A 99 22.95 -7.48 16.42
CA GLY A 99 22.36 -6.88 17.63
C GLY A 99 21.22 -5.88 17.41
N PHE A 100 20.88 -5.54 16.17
CA PHE A 100 19.84 -4.54 15.85
C PHE A 100 18.44 -5.14 15.62
N GLY A 101 18.24 -6.42 15.94
CA GLY A 101 17.00 -7.14 15.65
C GLY A 101 15.74 -6.47 16.20
N ALA A 102 15.78 -5.94 17.43
CA ALA A 102 14.65 -5.25 18.04
C ALA A 102 14.28 -3.94 17.33
N ILE A 103 15.27 -3.15 16.89
CA ILE A 103 15.06 -1.90 16.16
C ILE A 103 14.45 -2.19 14.79
N HIS A 104 14.96 -3.21 14.09
CA HIS A 104 14.40 -3.64 12.81
C HIS A 104 12.95 -4.14 12.97
N GLN A 105 12.65 -4.92 14.01
CA GLN A 105 11.29 -5.39 14.28
C GLN A 105 10.35 -4.21 14.54
N GLN A 106 10.78 -3.22 15.32
CA GLN A 106 9.97 -2.04 15.59
C GLN A 106 9.72 -1.21 14.33
N ALA A 107 10.75 -0.99 13.50
CA ALA A 107 10.61 -0.27 12.23
C ALA A 107 9.67 -0.99 11.27
N ALA A 108 9.82 -2.30 11.11
CA ALA A 108 8.92 -3.12 10.27
C ALA A 108 7.48 -3.10 10.79
N LYS A 109 7.28 -3.12 12.11
CA LYS A 109 5.96 -3.01 12.74
C LYS A 109 5.29 -1.68 12.44
N VAL A 110 6.02 -0.56 12.56
CA VAL A 110 5.47 0.78 12.24
C VAL A 110 5.02 0.86 10.78
N LEU A 111 5.81 0.30 9.86
CA LEU A 111 5.43 0.24 8.44
C LEU A 111 4.19 -0.64 8.23
N ALA A 112 4.11 -1.78 8.92
CA ALA A 112 2.95 -2.67 8.86
C ALA A 112 1.67 -2.02 9.38
N ASP A 113 1.75 -1.33 10.52
CA ASP A 113 0.62 -0.63 11.12
C ASP A 113 0.15 0.53 10.22
N ASN A 114 1.08 1.32 9.66
CA ASN A 114 0.76 2.38 8.70
C ASN A 114 0.09 1.86 7.42
N ALA A 115 0.56 0.72 6.90
CA ALA A 115 -0.06 0.08 5.74
C ALA A 115 -1.47 -0.44 6.07
N TYR A 116 -1.64 -1.04 7.24
CA TYR A 116 -2.94 -1.53 7.71
C TYR A 116 -3.94 -0.38 7.87
N ASP A 117 -3.55 0.76 8.43
CA ASP A 117 -4.44 1.91 8.61
C ASP A 117 -4.97 2.47 7.27
N ARG A 118 -4.15 2.42 6.21
CA ARG A 118 -4.56 2.78 4.85
C ARG A 118 -5.63 1.81 4.34
N LEU A 119 -5.40 0.50 4.49
CA LEU A 119 -6.33 -0.56 4.08
C LEU A 119 -7.64 -0.54 4.89
N ASP A 120 -7.55 -0.33 6.21
CA ASP A 120 -8.69 -0.26 7.13
C ASP A 120 -9.61 0.91 6.80
N SER A 121 -9.03 2.07 6.48
CA SER A 121 -9.78 3.26 6.07
C SER A 121 -10.71 3.01 4.88
N VAL A 122 -10.29 2.15 3.93
CA VAL A 122 -11.09 1.76 2.77
C VAL A 122 -12.23 0.82 3.16
N ALA A 123 -11.95 -0.20 3.98
CA ALA A 123 -12.98 -1.10 4.47
C ALA A 123 -14.08 -0.35 5.25
N GLN A 124 -13.69 0.63 6.08
CA GLN A 124 -14.64 1.48 6.79
C GLN A 124 -15.48 2.36 5.85
N LEU A 125 -14.87 2.90 4.79
CA LEU A 125 -15.59 3.73 3.80
C LEU A 125 -16.65 2.92 3.04
N ILE A 126 -16.30 1.70 2.63
CA ILE A 126 -17.25 0.78 1.99
C ILE A 126 -18.37 0.43 2.97
N GLY A 127 -18.04 0.11 4.22
CA GLY A 127 -19.03 -0.19 5.27
C GLY A 127 -20.03 0.93 5.51
N ARG A 128 -19.55 2.18 5.60
CA ARG A 128 -20.43 3.37 5.72
C ARG A 128 -21.36 3.49 4.53
N ARG A 129 -20.85 3.32 3.31
CA ARG A 129 -21.67 3.43 2.10
C ARG A 129 -22.78 2.39 2.06
N VAL A 130 -22.48 1.15 2.43
CA VAL A 130 -23.47 0.06 2.52
C VAL A 130 -24.51 0.34 3.61
N GLN A 131 -24.11 0.92 4.74
CA GLN A 131 -25.05 1.37 5.77
C GLN A 131 -25.98 2.48 5.27
N ASP A 132 -25.47 3.42 4.48
CA ASP A 132 -26.29 4.50 3.91
C ASP A 132 -27.34 3.94 2.94
N ILE A 133 -26.95 2.99 2.09
CA ILE A 133 -27.88 2.24 1.23
C ILE A 133 -28.97 1.56 2.06
N TYR A 134 -28.58 0.83 3.12
CA TYR A 134 -29.52 0.17 4.01
C TYR A 134 -30.51 1.18 4.64
N ARG A 135 -30.03 2.33 5.10
CA ARG A 135 -30.86 3.38 5.70
C ARG A 135 -31.84 3.98 4.70
N GLU A 136 -31.39 4.27 3.47
CA GLU A 136 -32.25 4.77 2.39
C GLU A 136 -33.42 3.80 2.13
N TYR A 137 -33.15 2.50 2.03
CA TYR A 137 -34.19 1.48 1.86
C TYR A 137 -35.10 1.31 3.09
N ALA A 138 -34.55 1.32 4.30
CA ALA A 138 -35.34 1.12 5.53
C ALA A 138 -36.31 2.27 5.81
N LEU A 139 -35.94 3.50 5.45
CA LEU A 139 -36.80 4.68 5.57
C LEU A 139 -38.07 4.56 4.70
N GLU A 140 -37.96 3.96 3.52
CA GLU A 140 -39.10 3.72 2.64
C GLU A 140 -40.08 2.68 3.21
N THR A 141 -39.59 1.56 3.76
CA THR A 141 -40.48 0.54 4.35
C THR A 141 -41.32 1.10 5.51
N THR A 142 -40.79 2.10 6.23
CA THR A 142 -41.42 2.64 7.45
C THR A 142 -42.44 3.76 7.15
N ARG A 143 -42.36 4.41 5.99
CA ARG A 143 -43.22 5.53 5.61
C ARG A 143 -43.82 5.29 4.23
N GLN A 144 -44.88 4.48 4.16
CA GLN A 144 -45.72 4.41 2.97
C GLN A 144 -46.23 5.83 2.65
N SER A 145 -45.68 6.44 1.60
CA SER A 145 -46.26 7.63 0.94
C SER A 145 -46.15 8.96 1.71
N VAL A 146 -44.94 9.39 2.08
CA VAL A 146 -44.69 10.82 2.33
C VAL A 146 -44.17 11.47 1.05
N ILE A 147 -44.88 12.49 0.57
CA ILE A 147 -44.56 13.26 -0.65
C ILE A 147 -43.11 13.75 -0.58
N GLY A 148 -42.27 13.38 -1.57
CA GLY A 148 -40.86 13.79 -1.67
C GLY A 148 -39.82 12.69 -1.45
N HIS A 149 -40.21 11.48 -1.03
CA HIS A 149 -39.28 10.35 -0.87
C HIS A 149 -39.22 9.41 -2.10
N LYS A 150 -38.05 8.80 -2.33
CA LYS A 150 -37.85 7.82 -3.42
C LYS A 150 -38.54 6.50 -3.12
N THR A 151 -39.19 5.92 -4.12
CA THR A 151 -39.74 4.55 -4.02
C THR A 151 -38.63 3.50 -4.12
N TRP A 152 -38.93 2.27 -3.70
CA TRP A 152 -38.01 1.14 -3.74
C TRP A 152 -37.43 0.92 -5.14
N GLN A 153 -38.29 1.06 -6.15
CA GLN A 153 -37.89 0.93 -7.55
C GLN A 153 -36.93 2.05 -7.96
N GLN A 154 -37.15 3.28 -7.47
CA GLN A 154 -36.25 4.41 -7.74
C GLN A 154 -34.91 4.23 -7.02
N VAL A 155 -34.90 3.88 -5.74
CA VAL A 155 -33.65 3.58 -4.99
C VAL A 155 -32.88 2.44 -5.67
N SER A 156 -33.58 1.37 -6.09
CA SER A 156 -32.97 0.23 -6.78
C SER A 156 -32.42 0.55 -8.16
N ARG A 157 -33.10 1.43 -8.91
CA ARG A 157 -32.61 1.89 -10.21
C ARG A 157 -31.37 2.77 -10.04
N ASP A 158 -31.43 3.78 -9.18
CA ASP A 158 -30.30 4.68 -8.90
C ASP A 158 -29.08 3.89 -8.40
N PHE A 159 -29.33 2.88 -7.58
CA PHE A 159 -28.28 1.99 -7.11
C PHE A 159 -27.66 1.15 -8.23
N ARG A 160 -28.47 0.57 -9.12
CA ARG A 160 -27.97 -0.19 -10.28
C ARG A 160 -27.20 0.70 -11.25
N GLU A 161 -27.61 1.95 -11.43
CA GLU A 161 -26.88 2.94 -12.21
C GLU A 161 -25.53 3.30 -11.57
N ARG A 162 -25.49 3.51 -10.25
CA ARG A 162 -24.24 3.72 -9.49
C ARG A 162 -23.31 2.51 -9.58
N LEU A 163 -23.86 1.29 -9.53
CA LEU A 163 -23.14 0.04 -9.76
C LEU A 163 -22.50 -0.03 -11.14
N ALA A 164 -23.28 0.29 -12.19
CA ALA A 164 -22.86 0.22 -13.57
C ALA A 164 -21.81 1.28 -13.93
N GLY A 165 -21.88 2.47 -13.30
CA GLY A 165 -20.96 3.58 -13.59
C GLY A 165 -19.62 3.50 -12.86
N SER A 166 -19.60 3.17 -11.56
CA SER A 166 -18.39 3.28 -10.73
C SER A 166 -18.10 2.06 -9.85
N GLY A 167 -19.01 1.08 -9.80
CA GLY A 167 -19.01 0.04 -8.78
C GLY A 167 -19.34 0.61 -7.38
N ILE A 168 -20.06 -0.14 -6.54
CA ILE A 168 -20.35 0.31 -5.15
C ILE A 168 -19.09 0.35 -4.30
N THR A 169 -18.17 -0.54 -4.64
CA THR A 169 -16.82 -0.68 -4.11
C THR A 169 -15.86 0.36 -4.68
N GLY A 170 -16.27 1.13 -5.70
CA GLY A 170 -15.51 2.27 -6.16
C GLY A 170 -15.51 3.34 -5.08
N PHE A 171 -14.37 3.89 -4.67
CA PHE A 171 -14.32 4.87 -3.59
C PHE A 171 -13.35 6.00 -3.89
N ARG A 172 -13.58 7.14 -3.25
CA ARG A 172 -12.66 8.27 -3.30
C ARG A 172 -11.77 8.26 -2.08
N ASP A 173 -10.45 8.27 -2.29
CA ASP A 173 -9.51 8.33 -1.18
C ASP A 173 -9.42 9.75 -0.58
N ARG A 174 -8.63 9.91 0.50
CA ARG A 174 -8.43 11.22 1.15
C ARG A 174 -7.78 12.26 0.22
N ALA A 175 -7.09 11.83 -0.83
CA ALA A 175 -6.46 12.70 -1.81
C ALA A 175 -7.40 13.05 -2.99
N GLY A 176 -8.67 12.66 -2.92
CA GLY A 176 -9.67 12.98 -3.95
C GLY A 176 -9.63 12.08 -5.18
N ARG A 177 -8.87 10.98 -5.15
CA ARG A 177 -8.72 10.06 -6.29
C ARG A 177 -9.77 8.97 -6.23
N ASP A 178 -10.35 8.62 -7.38
CA ASP A 178 -11.31 7.54 -7.51
C ASP A 178 -10.59 6.21 -7.75
N TRP A 179 -10.99 5.19 -6.99
CA TRP A 179 -10.37 3.87 -6.94
C TRP A 179 -11.40 2.77 -7.05
N ASN A 180 -11.02 1.62 -7.60
CA ASN A 180 -11.66 0.34 -7.28
C ASN A 180 -10.80 -0.44 -6.28
N MET A 181 -11.39 -1.44 -5.63
CA MET A 181 -10.73 -2.21 -4.56
C MET A 181 -9.46 -2.91 -5.05
N LYS A 182 -9.51 -3.54 -6.22
CA LYS A 182 -8.37 -4.23 -6.84
C LYS A 182 -7.17 -3.30 -7.08
N THR A 183 -7.37 -2.20 -7.82
CA THR A 183 -6.30 -1.27 -8.20
C THR A 183 -5.71 -0.57 -6.97
N TYR A 184 -6.54 -0.29 -5.97
CA TYR A 184 -6.06 0.25 -4.70
C TYR A 184 -5.19 -0.75 -3.95
N ALA A 185 -5.65 -2.00 -3.80
CA ALA A 185 -4.89 -3.06 -3.14
C ALA A 185 -3.53 -3.30 -3.82
N ASP A 186 -3.49 -3.36 -5.15
CA ASP A 186 -2.23 -3.48 -5.91
C ASP A 186 -1.29 -2.31 -5.64
N THR A 187 -1.81 -1.07 -5.68
CA THR A 187 -1.00 0.13 -5.44
C THR A 187 -0.45 0.19 -4.02
N VAL A 188 -1.28 -0.10 -3.01
CA VAL A 188 -0.86 -0.13 -1.60
C VAL A 188 0.19 -1.21 -1.40
N ALA A 189 -0.04 -2.42 -1.91
CA ALA A 189 0.90 -3.51 -1.77
C ALA A 189 2.26 -3.15 -2.37
N ARG A 190 2.31 -2.77 -3.65
CA ARG A 190 3.56 -2.41 -4.35
C ARG A 190 4.32 -1.27 -3.69
N THR A 191 3.58 -0.25 -3.23
CA THR A 191 4.20 0.93 -2.61
C THR A 191 4.78 0.59 -1.24
N THR A 192 4.02 -0.12 -0.40
CA THR A 192 4.43 -0.45 0.98
C THR A 192 5.51 -1.53 1.03
N THR A 193 5.51 -2.51 0.14
CA THR A 193 6.61 -3.49 0.03
C THR A 193 7.89 -2.80 -0.43
N MET A 194 7.84 -1.91 -1.40
CA MET A 194 9.01 -1.14 -1.84
C MET A 194 9.53 -0.26 -0.70
N GLU A 195 8.65 0.47 -0.01
CA GLU A 195 8.98 1.28 1.17
C GLU A 195 9.67 0.43 2.26
N ALA A 196 9.15 -0.78 2.54
CA ALA A 196 9.73 -1.70 3.51
C ALA A 196 11.15 -2.16 3.13
N HIS A 197 11.36 -2.54 1.86
CA HIS A 197 12.68 -2.93 1.38
C HIS A 197 13.69 -1.77 1.48
N LEU A 198 13.28 -0.57 1.08
CA LEU A 198 14.11 0.61 1.11
C LEU A 198 14.49 1.00 2.54
N GLN A 199 13.52 0.95 3.47
CA GLN A 199 13.78 1.25 4.88
C GLN A 199 14.70 0.21 5.52
N GLY A 200 14.50 -1.08 5.24
CA GLY A 200 15.38 -2.16 5.70
C GLY A 200 16.80 -1.99 5.19
N THR A 201 16.95 -1.63 3.91
CA THR A 201 18.25 -1.33 3.31
C THR A 201 18.92 -0.13 4.00
N ALA A 202 18.21 1.00 4.14
CA ALA A 202 18.75 2.22 4.72
C ALA A 202 19.18 2.03 6.18
N ASN A 203 18.30 1.46 7.02
CA ASN A 203 18.63 1.20 8.42
C ASN A 203 19.88 0.32 8.55
N ARG A 204 19.96 -0.72 7.71
CA ARG A 204 21.10 -1.62 7.73
C ARG A 204 22.40 -0.97 7.28
N LEU A 205 22.37 -0.07 6.29
CA LEU A 205 23.56 0.67 5.88
C LEU A 205 24.02 1.67 6.95
N LEU A 206 23.07 2.37 7.59
CA LEU A 206 23.35 3.34 8.65
C LEU A 206 23.94 2.69 9.91
N GLU A 207 23.50 1.48 10.26
CA GLU A 207 24.12 0.67 11.32
C GLU A 207 25.60 0.41 11.09
N HIS A 208 26.02 0.40 9.83
CA HIS A 208 27.41 0.21 9.39
C HIS A 208 28.13 1.53 9.11
N GLY A 209 27.52 2.67 9.45
CA GLY A 209 28.10 4.00 9.24
C GLY A 209 28.03 4.50 7.79
N HIS A 210 27.33 3.80 6.89
CA HIS A 210 27.21 4.22 5.50
C HIS A 210 26.00 5.13 5.31
N ASP A 211 26.28 6.40 5.04
CA ASP A 211 25.26 7.41 4.78
C ASP A 211 24.97 7.61 3.28
N LEU A 212 25.85 7.15 2.38
CA LEU A 212 25.70 7.37 0.95
C LEU A 212 25.04 6.18 0.24
N VAL A 213 24.04 6.48 -0.58
CA VAL A 213 23.37 5.49 -1.44
C VAL A 213 23.27 5.99 -2.87
N LYS A 214 23.38 5.07 -3.83
CA LYS A 214 23.17 5.36 -5.25
C LYS A 214 21.78 4.92 -5.68
N ILE A 215 21.02 5.84 -6.28
CA ILE A 215 19.71 5.55 -6.84
C ILE A 215 19.86 4.67 -8.08
N SER A 216 19.08 3.60 -8.13
CA SER A 216 19.02 2.70 -9.29
C SER A 216 18.57 3.40 -10.57
N THR A 217 18.87 2.75 -11.70
CA THR A 217 18.56 3.25 -13.04
C THR A 217 17.67 2.22 -13.74
N HIS A 218 16.61 2.67 -14.41
CA HIS A 218 15.75 1.78 -15.21
C HIS A 218 15.12 2.51 -16.39
N VAL A 219 14.86 1.76 -17.46
CA VAL A 219 14.15 2.25 -18.66
C VAL A 219 12.70 2.56 -18.31
N GLY A 220 12.12 3.62 -18.90
CA GLY A 220 10.72 4.01 -18.66
C GLY A 220 10.51 4.72 -17.33
N ALA A 221 11.54 5.42 -16.83
CA ALA A 221 11.45 6.30 -15.68
C ALA A 221 10.38 7.38 -15.89
N CYS A 222 9.55 7.65 -14.88
CA CYS A 222 8.60 8.75 -14.96
C CYS A 222 9.33 10.11 -14.80
N PRO A 223 8.72 11.23 -15.25
CA PRO A 223 9.33 12.56 -15.15
C PRO A 223 9.74 12.97 -13.72
N LYS A 224 9.06 12.47 -12.69
CA LYS A 224 9.39 12.73 -11.28
C LYS A 224 10.69 12.05 -10.84
N CYS A 225 10.99 10.88 -11.38
CA CYS A 225 12.15 10.08 -10.96
C CYS A 225 13.36 10.21 -11.89
N VAL A 226 13.17 10.63 -13.16
CA VAL A 226 14.27 10.77 -14.14
C VAL A 226 15.44 11.57 -13.57
N ASN A 227 15.14 12.71 -12.94
CA ASN A 227 16.14 13.62 -12.40
C ASN A 227 16.95 13.05 -11.23
N TRP A 228 16.51 11.93 -10.65
CA TRP A 228 17.17 11.30 -9.50
C TRP A 228 17.90 10.02 -9.86
N GLN A 229 17.68 9.45 -11.05
CA GLN A 229 18.31 8.21 -11.45
C GLN A 229 19.84 8.33 -11.46
N GLY A 230 20.53 7.35 -10.86
CA GLY A 230 21.98 7.28 -10.83
C GLY A 230 22.66 8.31 -9.92
N LYS A 231 21.92 9.24 -9.31
CA LYS A 231 22.46 10.18 -8.33
C LYS A 231 22.86 9.45 -7.04
N VAL A 232 23.89 9.97 -6.39
CA VAL A 232 24.28 9.59 -5.04
C VAL A 232 23.62 10.55 -4.07
N LEU A 233 22.94 10.00 -3.07
CA LEU A 233 22.22 10.75 -2.05
C LEU A 233 22.77 10.40 -0.67
N SER A 234 22.71 11.37 0.24
CA SER A 234 22.89 11.15 1.67
C SER A 234 21.55 10.70 2.30
N LEU A 235 21.57 9.60 3.05
CA LEU A 235 20.40 9.04 3.75
C LEU A 235 19.93 9.95 4.87
N THR A 236 20.86 10.55 5.63
CA THR A 236 20.58 11.37 6.81
C THR A 236 20.75 12.87 6.59
N GLY A 237 21.34 13.27 5.46
CA GLY A 237 21.76 14.65 5.18
C GLY A 237 23.07 15.07 5.85
N LYS A 238 23.77 14.16 6.53
CA LYS A 238 25.01 14.48 7.28
C LYS A 238 26.24 14.53 6.38
N THR A 239 26.28 13.77 5.29
CA THR A 239 27.40 13.82 4.35
C THR A 239 27.27 15.03 3.42
N ALA A 240 28.13 16.03 3.63
CA ALA A 240 28.15 17.26 2.85
C ALA A 240 28.48 17.00 1.36
N GLY A 241 28.01 17.89 0.48
CA GLY A 241 28.26 17.79 -0.96
C GLY A 241 27.28 16.90 -1.74
N TYR A 242 26.37 16.19 -1.05
CA TYR A 242 25.35 15.35 -1.69
C TYR A 242 23.94 15.86 -1.37
N PRO A 243 22.99 15.79 -2.33
CA PRO A 243 21.58 16.01 -2.04
C PRO A 243 21.06 14.94 -1.08
N THR A 244 20.05 15.28 -0.28
CA THR A 244 19.51 14.35 0.72
C THR A 244 18.44 13.43 0.12
N LEU A 245 18.22 12.27 0.76
CA LEU A 245 17.12 11.38 0.42
C LEU A 245 15.76 12.08 0.62
N ASP A 246 15.65 12.95 1.60
CA ASP A 246 14.42 13.69 1.88
C ASP A 246 14.15 14.76 0.80
N ASP A 247 15.17 15.46 0.31
CA ASP A 247 15.04 16.36 -0.85
C ASP A 247 14.58 15.60 -2.09
N ALA A 248 15.10 14.38 -2.29
CA ALA A 248 14.71 13.54 -3.41
C ALA A 248 13.25 13.08 -3.32
N LYS A 249 12.79 12.69 -2.13
CA LYS A 249 11.38 12.35 -1.86
C LYS A 249 10.47 13.56 -2.05
N ALA A 250 10.87 14.75 -1.55
CA ALA A 250 10.15 15.99 -1.77
C ALA A 250 10.06 16.35 -3.27
N GLY A 251 11.12 16.06 -4.03
CA GLY A 251 11.17 16.15 -5.49
C GLY A 251 10.37 15.08 -6.23
N GLY A 252 9.73 14.13 -5.54
CA GLY A 252 8.82 13.14 -6.11
C GLY A 252 9.42 11.75 -6.32
N LEU A 253 10.65 11.48 -5.89
CA LEU A 253 11.22 10.13 -5.87
C LEU A 253 10.44 9.22 -4.89
N PHE A 254 10.34 7.93 -5.20
CA PHE A 254 9.58 6.95 -4.41
C PHE A 254 8.08 7.23 -4.26
N HIS A 255 7.48 7.88 -5.27
CA HIS A 255 6.03 8.02 -5.39
C HIS A 255 5.32 6.64 -5.48
N PRO A 256 3.98 6.57 -5.33
CA PRO A 256 3.24 5.31 -5.48
C PRO A 256 3.55 4.60 -6.81
N ASN A 257 3.76 3.28 -6.77
CA ASN A 257 4.18 2.45 -7.91
C ASN A 257 5.56 2.78 -8.52
N CYS A 258 6.41 3.53 -7.81
CA CYS A 258 7.79 3.74 -8.20
C CYS A 258 8.57 2.40 -8.20
N LYS A 259 9.42 2.20 -9.22
CA LYS A 259 10.27 1.00 -9.37
C LYS A 259 11.73 1.25 -9.00
N HIS A 260 12.04 2.44 -8.49
CA HIS A 260 13.38 2.75 -8.01
C HIS A 260 13.66 2.02 -6.70
N ALA A 261 14.88 1.54 -6.58
CA ALA A 261 15.53 1.25 -5.32
C ALA A 261 16.84 2.04 -5.19
N TYR A 262 17.50 1.92 -4.06
CA TYR A 262 18.87 2.39 -3.86
C TYR A 262 19.72 1.30 -3.20
N GLY A 263 21.04 1.46 -3.29
CA GLY A 263 22.00 0.58 -2.62
C GLY A 263 23.26 1.34 -2.23
N LEU A 264 24.10 0.68 -1.45
CA LEU A 264 25.36 1.20 -0.93
C LEU A 264 26.18 1.91 -2.02
N TYR A 265 26.60 3.13 -1.70
CA TYR A 265 27.64 3.85 -2.43
C TYR A 265 28.80 4.12 -1.45
N ILE A 266 30.02 3.86 -1.90
CA ILE A 266 31.24 4.20 -1.18
C ILE A 266 31.96 5.22 -2.03
N ASP A 267 32.29 6.37 -1.45
CA ASP A 267 33.13 7.36 -2.09
C ASP A 267 34.60 7.05 -1.77
N ILE A 268 35.27 6.41 -2.74
CA ILE A 268 36.65 5.92 -2.57
C ILE A 268 37.61 7.10 -2.40
N ASP A 269 37.34 8.24 -3.05
CA ASP A 269 38.21 9.41 -2.99
C ASP A 269 38.14 10.08 -1.62
N ALA A 270 36.95 10.11 -1.00
CA ALA A 270 36.79 10.58 0.38
C ALA A 270 37.48 9.65 1.39
N GLU A 271 37.31 8.32 1.25
CA GLU A 271 37.94 7.34 2.17
C GLU A 271 39.48 7.39 2.12
N ILE A 272 40.07 7.60 0.95
CA ILE A 272 41.55 7.72 0.81
C ILE A 272 42.05 8.99 1.50
N ASN A 273 41.33 10.11 1.38
CA ASN A 273 41.73 11.38 1.98
C ASN A 273 41.58 11.39 3.51
N GLU A 274 40.65 10.63 4.07
CA GLU A 274 40.52 10.47 5.54
C GLU A 274 41.53 9.48 6.13
N ALA A 275 42.05 8.54 5.33
CA ALA A 275 43.05 7.55 5.74
C ALA A 275 44.51 8.01 5.59
N SER A 276 44.73 9.21 5.01
CA SER A 276 46.04 9.83 4.77
C SER A 276 46.35 10.89 5.83
#